data_AF-A0A3L7TYM1-F1
#
_entry.id   AF-A0A3L7TYM1-F1
#
_cell.length_a   1.000
_cell.length_b   1.000
_cell.length_c   1.000
_cell.angle_alpha   90.00
_cell.angle_beta   90.00
_cell.angle_gamma   90.00
#
_symmetry.space_group_name_H-M   'P 1'
#
loop_
_entity.id
_entity.type
_entity.pdbx_description
1 polymer ?
#
loop_
_entity_poly.entity_id
_entity_poly.type
_entity_poly.pdbx_seq_one_letter_code
_entity_poly.pdbx_strand_id
1 'polypeptide(L)'
;PLEGFGYLTPSSENRAILGVQWCSSIYRGRAPAGAVLLRAMCGGASRPEMVDLDDDSIAKIVYRELQASMQIQAPPYFLKVVRWKNAIPQYMVNHLEKVKEIEESLAKHPGLYLTGNAYKGISINDCVENAENLAVQIARWWSRSRETSS
;
A
#
# COMPACT_ATOMS: atom_id res chain seq x y z
N PRO A 1 9.99 -21.63 15.66
CA PRO A 1 8.87 -20.78 15.17
C PRO A 1 9.41 -19.37 14.88
N LEU A 2 8.89 -18.67 13.87
CA LEU A 2 9.22 -17.26 13.64
C LEU A 2 8.44 -16.40 14.65
N GLU A 3 9.14 -15.71 15.55
CA GLU A 3 8.52 -14.89 16.60
C GLU A 3 8.63 -13.40 16.26
N GLY A 4 7.54 -12.82 15.76
CA GLY A 4 7.48 -11.41 15.40
C GLY A 4 6.54 -11.13 14.23
N PHE A 5 6.52 -9.87 13.82
CA PHE A 5 5.72 -9.43 12.68
C PHE A 5 6.43 -9.69 11.34
N GLY A 6 7.77 -9.62 11.34
CA GLY A 6 8.55 -9.59 10.12
C GLY A 6 9.78 -8.71 10.25
N TYR A 7 10.36 -8.33 9.13
CA TYR A 7 11.46 -7.37 9.08
C TYR A 7 11.27 -6.37 7.93
N LEU A 8 11.96 -5.23 8.04
CA LEU A 8 12.11 -4.24 6.97
C LEU A 8 13.57 -4.19 6.56
N THR A 9 13.81 -3.81 5.32
CA THR A 9 15.15 -3.64 4.78
C THR A 9 15.41 -2.15 4.52
N PRO A 10 16.41 -1.55 5.18
CA PRO A 10 16.79 -0.17 4.92
C PRO A 10 17.18 0.04 3.46
N SER A 11 16.84 1.20 2.89
CA SER A 11 17.22 1.56 1.52
C SER A 11 18.74 1.58 1.32
N SER A 12 19.51 1.88 2.36
CA SER A 12 20.97 1.87 2.36
C SER A 12 21.58 0.48 2.10
N GLU A 13 20.84 -0.60 2.34
CA GLU A 13 21.33 -1.96 2.06
C GLU A 13 21.20 -2.37 0.59
N ASN A 14 20.52 -1.56 -0.24
CA ASN A 14 20.34 -1.80 -1.67
C ASN A 14 19.91 -3.25 -2.00
N ARG A 15 18.96 -3.78 -1.24
CA ARG A 15 18.34 -5.10 -1.46
C ARG A 15 17.12 -5.01 -2.36
N ALA A 16 16.70 -6.14 -2.93
CA ALA A 16 15.50 -6.21 -3.77
C ALA A 16 14.20 -6.28 -2.94
N ILE A 17 14.28 -6.78 -1.71
CA ILE A 17 13.16 -6.85 -0.77
C ILE A 17 13.13 -5.57 0.07
N LEU A 18 11.95 -4.96 0.17
CA LEU A 18 11.65 -3.83 1.06
C LEU A 18 11.36 -4.31 2.49
N GLY A 19 10.80 -5.51 2.62
CA GLY A 19 10.53 -6.17 3.88
C GLY A 19 9.75 -7.46 3.68
N VAL A 20 9.67 -8.25 4.75
CA VAL A 20 8.95 -9.52 4.77
C VAL A 20 8.05 -9.57 5.99
N GLN A 21 6.77 -9.85 5.77
CA GLN A 21 5.83 -10.14 6.85
C GLN A 21 5.76 -11.64 7.10
N TRP A 22 5.76 -12.03 8.37
CA TRP A 22 5.59 -13.41 8.82
C TRP A 22 4.10 -13.66 9.07
N CYS A 23 3.34 -13.77 7.99
CA CYS A 23 1.86 -13.76 8.03
C CYS A 23 1.26 -14.81 8.96
N SER A 24 1.81 -16.02 9.01
CA SER A 24 1.34 -17.08 9.92
C SER A 24 1.68 -16.83 11.39
N SER A 25 2.67 -15.99 11.68
CA SER A 25 3.00 -15.55 13.05
C SER A 25 2.07 -14.42 13.51
N ILE A 26 1.73 -13.50 12.60
CA ILE A 26 0.80 -12.39 12.89
C ILE A 26 -0.64 -12.91 13.06
N TYR A 27 -1.07 -13.80 12.15
CA TYR A 27 -2.45 -14.29 12.09
C TYR A 27 -2.46 -15.82 12.07
N ARG A 28 -2.91 -16.42 13.18
CA ARG A 28 -3.08 -17.88 13.28
C ARG A 28 -4.04 -18.39 12.19
N GLY A 29 -3.78 -19.58 11.66
CA GLY A 29 -4.60 -20.21 10.62
C GLY A 29 -4.34 -19.71 9.19
N ARG A 30 -3.33 -18.86 8.96
CA ARG A 30 -2.93 -18.42 7.61
C ARG A 30 -2.00 -19.41 6.87
N ALA A 31 -1.54 -20.46 7.54
CA ALA A 31 -0.77 -21.54 6.94
C ALA A 31 -1.24 -22.89 7.52
N PRO A 32 -1.13 -24.01 6.77
CA PRO A 32 -1.31 -25.36 7.29
C PRO A 32 -0.35 -25.68 8.44
N ALA A 33 -0.68 -26.70 9.23
CA ALA A 33 0.21 -27.20 10.27
C ALA A 33 1.56 -27.63 9.67
N GLY A 34 2.66 -27.25 10.33
CA GLY A 34 4.03 -27.53 9.85
C GLY A 34 4.54 -26.59 8.75
N ALA A 35 3.73 -25.64 8.28
CA ALA A 35 4.12 -24.65 7.28
C ALA A 35 4.14 -23.22 7.85
N VAL A 36 4.86 -22.33 7.17
CA VAL A 36 4.87 -20.89 7.44
C VAL A 36 4.46 -20.13 6.17
N LEU A 37 3.72 -19.04 6.33
CA LEU A 37 3.39 -18.14 5.23
C LEU A 37 4.17 -16.84 5.39
N LEU A 38 4.99 -16.53 4.40
CA LEU A 38 5.76 -15.29 4.29
C LEU A 38 5.20 -14.42 3.17
N ARG A 39 5.20 -13.10 3.37
CA ARG A 39 4.90 -12.12 2.33
C ARG A 39 6.08 -11.18 2.18
N ALA A 40 6.85 -11.37 1.12
CA ALA A 40 7.89 -10.44 0.71
C ALA A 40 7.29 -9.30 -0.12
N MET A 41 7.68 -8.07 0.18
CA MET A 41 7.38 -6.89 -0.61
C MET A 41 8.66 -6.46 -1.33
N CYS A 42 8.59 -6.25 -2.64
CA CYS A 42 9.74 -5.91 -3.47
C CYS A 42 9.36 -4.81 -4.48
N GLY A 43 10.37 -4.16 -5.06
CA GLY A 43 10.20 -3.04 -5.99
C GLY A 43 10.03 -1.72 -5.25
N GLY A 44 8.89 -1.04 -5.45
CA GLY A 44 8.64 0.29 -4.91
C GLY A 44 9.43 1.38 -5.64
N ALA A 45 9.52 2.57 -5.06
CA ALA A 45 10.17 3.72 -5.69
C ALA A 45 11.68 3.52 -5.93
N SER A 46 12.33 2.62 -5.19
CA SER A 46 13.75 2.32 -5.33
C SER A 46 14.07 1.39 -6.50
N ARG A 47 13.13 0.52 -6.88
CA ARG A 47 13.29 -0.48 -7.97
C ARG A 47 11.98 -0.69 -8.74
N PRO A 48 11.44 0.34 -9.41
CA PRO A 48 10.14 0.26 -10.08
C PRO A 48 10.10 -0.81 -11.17
N GLU A 49 11.23 -1.11 -11.81
CA GLU A 49 11.37 -2.10 -12.88
C GLU A 49 11.03 -3.54 -12.43
N MET A 50 11.08 -3.83 -11.12
CA MET A 50 10.74 -5.17 -10.61
C MET A 50 9.31 -5.59 -10.94
N VAL A 51 8.38 -4.63 -11.09
CA VAL A 51 6.98 -4.95 -11.38
C VAL A 51 6.77 -5.54 -12.77
N ASP A 52 7.69 -5.26 -13.70
CA ASP A 52 7.61 -5.69 -15.10
C ASP A 52 8.37 -7.01 -15.36
N LEU A 53 9.10 -7.53 -14.37
CA LEU A 53 9.72 -8.86 -14.43
C LEU A 53 8.66 -9.97 -14.43
N ASP A 54 8.98 -11.09 -15.07
CA ASP A 54 8.17 -12.30 -15.02
C ASP A 54 8.18 -12.96 -13.62
N ASP A 55 7.22 -13.84 -13.36
CA ASP A 55 7.02 -14.48 -12.04
C ASP A 55 8.27 -15.25 -11.59
N ASP A 56 8.94 -15.97 -12.51
CA ASP A 56 10.09 -16.81 -12.18
C ASP A 56 11.31 -15.96 -11.81
N SER A 57 11.51 -14.84 -12.51
CA SER A 57 12.55 -13.87 -12.19
C SER A 57 12.33 -13.25 -10.82
N ILE A 58 11.11 -12.81 -10.50
CA ILE A 58 10.75 -12.29 -9.18
C ILE A 58 10.96 -13.36 -8.10
N ALA A 59 10.50 -14.59 -8.34
CA ALA A 59 10.65 -15.71 -7.43
C ALA A 59 12.13 -15.99 -7.08
N LYS A 60 13.00 -16.05 -8.09
CA LYS A 60 14.44 -16.25 -7.92
C LYS A 60 15.12 -15.14 -7.14
N ILE A 61 14.68 -13.89 -7.32
CA ILE A 61 15.21 -12.74 -6.57
C ILE A 61 14.77 -12.82 -5.12
N VAL A 62 13.47 -12.99 -4.87
CA VAL A 62 12.90 -13.08 -3.51
C VAL A 62 13.50 -14.27 -2.75
N TYR A 63 13.64 -15.43 -3.40
CA TYR A 63 14.23 -16.61 -2.78
C TYR A 63 15.68 -16.39 -2.35
N ARG A 64 16.51 -15.78 -3.22
CA ARG A 64 17.90 -15.43 -2.88
C ARG A 64 17.98 -14.46 -1.70
N GLU A 65 17.08 -13.49 -1.64
CA GLU A 65 17.03 -12.55 -0.51
C GLU A 65 16.62 -13.26 0.79
N LEU A 66 15.61 -14.15 0.74
CA LEU A 66 15.18 -14.95 1.89
C LEU A 66 16.25 -15.95 2.36
N GLN A 67 17.04 -16.51 1.45
CA GLN A 67 18.23 -17.30 1.79
C GLN A 67 19.24 -16.46 2.56
N ALA A 68 19.52 -15.24 2.09
CA ALA A 68 20.51 -14.37 2.71
C ALA A 68 20.04 -13.81 4.07
N SER A 69 18.76 -13.45 4.21
CA SER A 69 18.23 -12.80 5.42
C SER A 69 17.72 -13.78 6.47
N MET A 70 17.10 -14.89 6.05
CA MET A 70 16.41 -15.84 6.92
C MET A 70 16.98 -17.26 6.85
N GLN A 71 18.03 -17.50 6.06
CA GLN A 71 18.69 -18.80 5.92
C GLN A 71 17.74 -19.92 5.44
N ILE A 72 16.69 -19.56 4.70
CA ILE A 72 15.72 -20.53 4.16
C ILE A 72 16.34 -21.26 2.96
N GLN A 73 16.63 -22.55 3.11
CA GLN A 73 17.29 -23.34 2.06
C GLN A 73 16.36 -24.23 1.23
N ALA A 74 15.13 -24.45 1.70
CA ALA A 74 14.15 -25.28 1.02
C ALA A 74 13.33 -24.44 0.02
N PRO A 75 13.03 -24.99 -1.17
CA PRO A 75 12.14 -24.31 -2.10
C PRO A 75 10.73 -24.16 -1.51
N PRO A 76 9.97 -23.12 -1.88
CA PRO A 76 8.63 -22.92 -1.36
C PRO A 76 7.66 -24.00 -1.87
N TYR A 77 6.85 -24.56 -0.96
CA TYR A 77 5.73 -25.45 -1.34
C TYR A 77 4.62 -24.72 -2.09
N PHE A 78 4.50 -23.41 -1.88
CA PHE A 78 3.50 -22.54 -2.48
C PHE A 78 4.11 -21.18 -2.78
N LEU A 79 3.87 -20.66 -3.97
CA LEU A 79 4.30 -19.34 -4.41
C LEU A 79 3.16 -18.64 -5.13
N LYS A 80 2.96 -17.36 -4.81
CA LYS A 80 2.06 -16.48 -5.55
C LYS A 80 2.68 -15.10 -5.70
N VAL A 81 2.84 -14.66 -6.95
CA VAL A 81 3.22 -13.29 -7.28
C VAL A 81 1.95 -12.46 -7.50
N VAL A 82 1.91 -11.27 -6.91
CA VAL A 82 0.85 -10.27 -7.10
C VAL A 82 1.51 -8.94 -7.44
N ARG A 83 1.06 -8.28 -8.50
CA ARG A 83 1.65 -7.03 -9.02
C ARG A 83 0.73 -5.85 -8.80
N TRP A 84 1.31 -4.74 -8.39
CA TRP A 84 0.63 -3.47 -8.21
C TRP A 84 1.48 -2.36 -8.84
N LYS A 85 1.18 -1.99 -10.10
CA LYS A 85 1.99 -0.99 -10.83
C LYS A 85 1.94 0.40 -10.19
N ASN A 86 0.77 0.82 -9.72
CA ASN A 86 0.55 2.10 -9.04
C ASN A 86 0.00 1.86 -7.63
N ALA A 87 0.78 1.14 -6.81
CA ALA A 87 0.31 0.61 -5.52
C ALA A 87 0.09 1.69 -4.46
N ILE A 88 1.09 2.54 -4.25
CA ILE A 88 1.17 3.48 -3.14
C ILE A 88 1.51 4.86 -3.70
N PRO A 89 0.61 5.85 -3.58
CA PRO A 89 0.91 7.24 -3.94
C PRO A 89 2.17 7.74 -3.22
N GLN A 90 3.04 8.43 -3.94
CA GLN A 90 4.26 9.01 -3.38
C GLN A 90 4.03 10.50 -3.11
N TYR A 91 3.94 10.87 -1.83
CA TYR A 91 3.81 12.26 -1.41
C TYR A 91 5.18 12.93 -1.43
N MET A 92 5.48 13.59 -2.55
CA MET A 92 6.71 14.36 -2.71
C MET A 92 6.67 15.64 -1.86
N VAL A 93 7.80 16.33 -1.73
CA VAL A 93 7.95 17.55 -0.90
C VAL A 93 6.86 18.59 -1.16
N ASN A 94 6.38 18.71 -2.40
CA ASN A 94 5.33 19.66 -2.80
C ASN A 94 3.89 19.10 -2.82
N HIS A 95 3.65 17.99 -2.11
CA HIS A 95 2.37 17.30 -2.14
C HIS A 95 1.22 18.16 -1.57
N LEU A 96 1.45 18.83 -0.45
CA LEU A 96 0.42 19.62 0.21
C LEU A 96 0.02 20.85 -0.61
N GLU A 97 0.98 21.47 -1.30
CA GLU A 97 0.74 22.58 -2.22
C GLU A 97 -0.12 22.12 -3.40
N LYS A 98 0.19 20.96 -4.00
CA LYS A 98 -0.63 20.39 -5.07
C LYS A 98 -2.05 20.06 -4.61
N VAL A 99 -2.20 19.49 -3.42
CA VAL A 99 -3.54 19.20 -2.86
C VAL A 99 -4.32 20.51 -2.66
N LYS A 100 -3.67 21.56 -2.16
CA LYS A 100 -4.30 22.87 -2.00
C LYS A 100 -4.73 23.48 -3.34
N GLU A 101 -3.88 23.42 -4.37
CA GLU A 101 -4.24 23.88 -5.72
C GLU A 101 -5.45 23.13 -6.29
N ILE A 102 -5.53 21.81 -6.05
CA ILE A 102 -6.68 20.99 -6.43
C ILE A 102 -7.94 21.47 -5.70
N GLU A 103 -7.88 21.70 -4.39
CA GLU A 103 -9.01 22.18 -3.59
C GLU A 103 -9.49 23.57 -4.01
N GLU A 104 -8.57 24.49 -4.30
CA GLU A 104 -8.88 25.83 -4.82
C GLU A 104 -9.53 25.75 -6.20
N SER A 105 -9.12 24.79 -7.05
CA SER A 105 -9.76 24.54 -8.34
C SER A 105 -11.18 23.96 -8.17
N LEU A 106 -11.36 23.01 -7.24
CA LEU A 106 -12.67 22.41 -6.94
C LEU A 106 -13.69 23.43 -6.43
N ALA A 107 -13.27 24.50 -5.75
CA ALA A 107 -14.16 25.57 -5.32
C ALA A 107 -14.92 26.25 -6.49
N LYS A 108 -14.38 26.17 -7.72
CA LYS A 108 -15.02 26.67 -8.94
C LYS A 108 -16.08 25.71 -9.50
N HIS A 109 -16.21 24.51 -8.93
CA HIS A 109 -17.11 23.46 -9.36
C HIS A 109 -18.00 22.98 -8.20
N PRO A 110 -19.01 23.76 -7.78
CA PRO A 110 -19.90 23.38 -6.68
C PRO A 110 -20.56 22.01 -6.90
N GLY A 111 -20.53 21.16 -5.88
CA GLY A 111 -21.06 19.80 -5.93
C GLY A 111 -20.07 18.73 -6.41
N LEU A 112 -18.87 19.12 -6.86
CA LEU A 112 -17.77 18.20 -7.16
C LEU A 112 -16.83 18.08 -5.95
N TYR A 113 -16.51 16.84 -5.57
CA TYR A 113 -15.64 16.53 -4.43
C TYR A 113 -14.66 15.43 -4.78
N LEU A 114 -13.47 15.47 -4.17
CA LEU A 114 -12.43 14.44 -4.31
C LEU A 114 -12.02 13.91 -2.94
N THR A 115 -11.75 12.61 -2.86
CA THR A 115 -11.21 11.93 -1.68
C THR A 115 -10.44 10.68 -2.11
N GLY A 116 -9.76 10.04 -1.17
CA GLY A 116 -8.98 8.81 -1.37
C GLY A 116 -7.51 8.97 -1.02
N ASN A 117 -6.76 7.88 -1.22
CA ASN A 117 -5.37 7.76 -0.77
C ASN A 117 -4.37 8.68 -1.51
N ALA A 118 -4.81 9.34 -2.58
CA ALA A 118 -3.99 10.25 -3.37
C ALA A 118 -3.91 11.67 -2.77
N TYR A 119 -4.72 12.00 -1.76
CA TYR A 119 -4.85 13.38 -1.28
C TYR A 119 -4.32 13.57 0.16
N LYS A 120 -5.00 12.99 1.15
CA LYS A 120 -4.81 13.34 2.58
C LYS A 120 -4.58 12.12 3.48
N GLY A 121 -3.69 11.23 3.07
CA GLY A 121 -3.31 10.05 3.84
C GLY A 121 -3.40 8.78 3.00
N ILE A 122 -2.43 7.89 3.18
CA ILE A 122 -2.26 6.69 2.35
C ILE A 122 -2.98 5.49 2.98
N SER A 123 -3.15 5.49 4.31
CA SER A 123 -3.65 4.33 5.03
C SER A 123 -5.15 4.13 4.82
N ILE A 124 -5.61 2.90 5.09
CA ILE A 124 -7.05 2.59 5.07
C ILE A 124 -7.79 3.46 6.10
N ASN A 125 -7.22 3.67 7.28
CA ASN A 125 -7.83 4.49 8.33
C ASN A 125 -8.01 5.92 7.86
N ASP A 126 -6.97 6.53 7.26
CA ASP A 126 -7.06 7.88 6.72
C ASP A 126 -8.14 7.95 5.63
N CYS A 127 -8.20 6.96 4.74
CA CYS A 127 -9.20 6.92 3.67
C CYS A 127 -10.62 6.85 4.23
N VAL A 128 -10.86 6.03 5.26
CA VAL A 128 -12.16 5.90 5.91
C VAL A 128 -12.55 7.21 6.58
N GLU A 129 -11.67 7.77 7.40
CA GLU A 129 -11.92 9.04 8.10
C GLU A 129 -12.20 10.19 7.11
N ASN A 130 -11.37 10.33 6.08
CA ASN A 130 -11.56 11.35 5.05
C ASN A 130 -12.88 11.15 4.28
N ALA A 131 -13.28 9.92 4.00
CA ALA A 131 -14.53 9.62 3.32
C ALA A 131 -15.76 9.95 4.20
N GLU A 132 -15.72 9.60 5.48
CA GLU A 132 -16.80 9.93 6.43
C GLU A 132 -16.96 11.44 6.60
N ASN A 133 -15.85 12.15 6.79
CA ASN A 133 -15.84 13.61 6.89
C ASN A 133 -16.41 14.27 5.62
N LEU A 134 -16.06 13.75 4.44
CA LEU A 134 -16.58 14.26 3.18
C LEU A 134 -18.09 13.98 3.03
N ALA A 135 -18.55 12.77 3.39
CA ALA A 135 -19.97 12.42 3.32
C ALA A 135 -20.84 13.38 4.14
N VAL A 136 -20.39 13.78 5.34
CA VAL A 136 -21.08 14.79 6.18
C VAL A 136 -21.13 16.15 5.48
N GLN A 137 -20.04 16.58 4.84
CA GLN A 137 -20.01 17.84 4.10
C GLN A 137 -20.98 17.85 2.92
N ILE A 138 -21.02 16.74 2.16
CA ILE A 138 -21.92 16.57 1.02
C ILE A 138 -23.37 16.61 1.49
N ALA A 139 -23.72 15.89 2.56
CA ALA A 139 -25.07 15.89 3.12
C ALA A 139 -25.52 17.32 3.52
N ARG A 140 -24.65 18.10 4.18
CA ARG A 140 -24.92 19.50 4.53
C ARG A 140 -25.04 20.42 3.32
N TRP A 141 -24.26 20.20 2.27
CA TRP A 141 -24.38 20.96 1.03
C TRP A 141 -25.71 20.68 0.35
N TRP A 142 -26.05 19.39 0.20
CA TRP A 142 -27.29 18.95 -0.44
C TRP A 142 -28.56 19.50 0.22
N SER A 143 -28.62 19.49 1.56
CA SER A 143 -29.76 20.06 2.29
C SER A 143 -29.93 21.56 2.01
N ARG A 144 -28.84 22.33 2.03
CA ARG A 144 -28.87 23.79 1.77
C ARG A 144 -29.24 24.11 0.33
N SER A 145 -28.75 23.34 -0.64
CA SER A 145 -29.06 23.55 -2.06
C SER A 145 -30.53 23.34 -2.41
N ARG A 146 -31.26 22.52 -1.64
CA ARG A 146 -32.72 22.33 -1.78
C ARG A 146 -33.51 23.51 -1.23
N GLU A 147 -33.07 24.07 -0.10
CA GLU A 147 -33.72 25.23 0.52
C GLU A 147 -33.60 26.49 -0.34
N THR A 148 -32.49 26.68 -1.07
CA THR A 148 -32.29 27.84 -1.95
C THR A 148 -32.94 27.72 -3.34
N SER A 149 -33.49 26.54 -3.68
CA SER A 149 -34.14 26.28 -4.98
C SER A 149 -35.68 26.27 -4.88
N SER A 150 -36.23 26.57 -3.71
CA SER A 150 -37.67 26.72 -3.42
C SER A 150 -37.99 28.18 -3.15
#